data_AF-M0QJN2-F1
#
_entry.id   AF-M0QJN2-F1
#
_cell.length_a   1.000
_cell.length_b   1.000
_cell.length_c   1.000
_cell.angle_alpha   90.00
_cell.angle_beta   90.00
_cell.angle_gamma   90.00
#
_symmetry.space_group_name_H-M   'P 1'
#
loop_
_entity.id
_entity.type
_entity.pdbx_description
1 polymer ?
#
loop_
_entity_poly.entity_id
_entity_poly.type
_entity_poly.pdbx_seq_one_letter_code
_entity_poly.pdbx_strand_id
1 'polypeptide(L)'
;MTDTYAFLIREPDWDSDRYLAGPGDERAGSYDGRAPGAMGATQTRDRTAVAADPDFAAHKRFQQAVADLGATIVGGAALQNLRHGGRCVPGRDGSAPHFTDASYAESSDVITGFYLVAVDDEEQARRIAALVPTGNAVEWRKVFPSD
;
A
#
# COMPACT_ATOMS: atom_id res chain seq x y z
N MET A 1 11.19 25.34 -3.50
CA MET A 1 11.77 24.09 -2.95
C MET A 1 10.66 23.09 -3.02
N THR A 2 10.91 21.93 -3.60
CA THR A 2 9.88 20.89 -3.76
C THR A 2 9.72 20.17 -2.43
N ASP A 3 8.51 20.23 -1.86
CA ASP A 3 8.15 19.44 -0.70
C ASP A 3 7.68 18.07 -1.14
N THR A 4 7.88 17.05 -0.31
CA THR A 4 7.27 15.73 -0.53
C THR A 4 6.09 15.56 0.42
N TYR A 5 4.96 15.11 -0.09
CA TYR A 5 3.80 14.71 0.69
C TYR A 5 3.57 13.20 0.58
N ALA A 6 3.26 12.56 1.70
CA ALA A 6 2.77 11.20 1.78
C ALA A 6 1.24 11.19 1.74
N PHE A 7 0.68 10.28 0.95
CA PHE A 7 -0.76 10.03 0.83
C PHE A 7 -1.01 8.59 1.25
N LEU A 8 -1.63 8.38 2.40
CA LEU A 8 -1.89 7.06 2.99
C LEU A 8 -3.37 6.72 2.77
N ILE A 9 -3.62 5.69 1.98
CA ILE A 9 -4.98 5.26 1.62
C ILE A 9 -5.56 4.46 2.77
N ARG A 10 -6.65 4.94 3.37
CA ARG A 10 -7.29 4.36 4.56
C ARG A 10 -8.63 3.75 4.18
N GLU A 11 -8.71 2.42 4.20
CA GLU A 11 -9.86 1.64 3.73
C GLU A 11 -10.01 0.35 4.56
N PRO A 12 -11.17 -0.33 4.50
CA PRO A 12 -11.27 -1.71 4.97
C PRO A 12 -10.22 -2.62 4.34
N ASP A 13 -9.86 -3.70 5.03
CA ASP A 13 -8.95 -4.70 4.46
C ASP A 13 -9.49 -5.26 3.14
N TRP A 14 -8.59 -5.57 2.20
CA TRP A 14 -8.94 -6.05 0.86
C TRP A 14 -8.41 -7.46 0.64
N ASP A 15 -8.93 -8.22 -0.32
CA ASP A 15 -8.29 -9.50 -0.66
C ASP A 15 -7.26 -9.26 -1.77
N SER A 16 -5.99 -9.12 -1.40
CA SER A 16 -4.90 -8.90 -2.34
C SER A 16 -4.40 -10.18 -3.02
N ASP A 17 -4.65 -11.37 -2.42
CA ASP A 17 -4.21 -12.63 -3.00
C ASP A 17 -5.02 -12.99 -4.24
N ARG A 18 -6.26 -12.49 -4.38
CA ARG A 18 -7.05 -12.66 -5.61
C ARG A 18 -6.36 -12.13 -6.86
N TYR A 19 -5.40 -11.21 -6.70
CA TYR A 19 -4.61 -10.63 -7.79
C TYR A 19 -3.26 -11.33 -7.99
N LEU A 20 -2.93 -12.30 -7.15
CA LEU A 20 -1.66 -13.04 -7.16
C LEU A 20 -1.86 -14.53 -7.45
N ALA A 21 -3.03 -15.07 -7.12
CA ALA A 21 -3.43 -16.45 -7.38
C ALA A 21 -3.44 -16.72 -8.89
N GLY A 22 -2.67 -17.73 -9.31
CA GLY A 22 -2.81 -18.29 -10.65
C GLY A 22 -4.09 -19.13 -10.76
N PRO A 23 -4.51 -19.53 -11.97
CA PRO A 23 -5.54 -20.55 -12.12
C PRO A 23 -5.13 -21.82 -11.36
N GLY A 24 -5.78 -22.10 -10.22
CA GLY A 24 -5.56 -23.31 -9.41
C GLY A 24 -5.09 -23.12 -7.96
N ASP A 25 -4.89 -21.90 -7.46
CA ASP A 25 -4.35 -21.61 -6.11
C ASP A 25 -5.40 -21.65 -4.96
N GLU A 26 -6.40 -22.52 -5.02
CA GLU A 26 -7.44 -22.66 -3.95
C GLU A 26 -6.95 -23.37 -2.66
N ARG A 27 -5.67 -23.27 -2.30
CA ARG A 27 -5.11 -23.89 -1.09
C ARG A 27 -4.32 -22.90 -0.24
N ALA A 28 -5.00 -21.93 0.36
CA ALA A 28 -4.44 -21.15 1.46
C ALA A 28 -5.45 -21.02 2.61
N GLY A 29 -5.98 -22.17 3.06
CA GLY A 29 -6.61 -22.29 4.37
C GLY A 29 -5.59 -22.81 5.38
N SER A 30 -5.47 -22.11 6.51
CA SER A 30 -4.61 -22.39 7.68
C SER A 30 -3.11 -22.10 7.50
N TYR A 31 -2.66 -21.01 8.15
CA TYR A 31 -1.25 -20.78 8.46
C TYR A 31 -0.91 -21.60 9.72
N ASP A 32 -0.11 -22.67 9.58
CA ASP A 32 0.28 -23.58 10.67
C ASP A 32 1.65 -23.26 11.28
N GLY A 33 2.20 -22.06 11.01
CA GLY A 33 3.37 -21.54 11.70
C GLY A 33 4.71 -22.20 11.35
N ARG A 34 4.82 -22.92 10.22
CA ARG A 34 6.12 -23.43 9.74
C ARG A 34 6.69 -22.54 8.63
N ALA A 35 7.91 -22.06 8.82
CA ALA A 35 8.61 -21.20 7.86
C ALA A 35 8.66 -21.83 6.45
N PRO A 36 8.34 -21.09 5.37
CA PRO A 36 8.40 -21.64 4.03
C PRO A 36 9.86 -21.80 3.58
N GLY A 37 10.21 -23.05 3.27
CA GLY A 37 11.44 -23.43 2.59
C GLY A 37 11.49 -22.86 1.16
N ALA A 38 12.71 -22.73 0.67
CA ALA A 38 13.10 -21.96 -0.51
C ALA A 38 12.51 -22.43 -1.86
N MET A 39 12.39 -21.44 -2.77
CA MET A 39 12.37 -21.48 -4.24
C MET A 39 11.06 -21.90 -4.95
N GLY A 40 10.37 -20.89 -5.49
CA GLY A 40 9.37 -21.03 -6.57
C GLY A 40 9.56 -19.91 -7.60
N ALA A 41 9.78 -20.29 -8.86
CA ALA A 41 10.24 -19.46 -9.96
C ALA A 41 9.36 -18.23 -10.28
N THR A 42 10.00 -17.18 -10.81
CA THR A 42 9.35 -15.98 -11.39
C THR A 42 8.45 -16.39 -12.56
N GLN A 43 7.16 -16.57 -12.29
CA GLN A 43 6.16 -16.84 -13.32
C GLN A 43 5.70 -15.50 -13.91
N THR A 44 6.04 -15.25 -15.18
CA THR A 44 5.54 -14.11 -15.96
C THR A 44 4.03 -14.23 -16.09
N ARG A 45 3.30 -13.57 -15.18
CA ARG A 45 1.84 -13.51 -15.14
C ARG A 45 1.28 -12.71 -16.31
N ASP A 46 0.07 -13.01 -16.75
CA ASP A 46 -0.69 -12.18 -17.69
C ASP A 46 -1.05 -10.83 -17.02
N ARG A 47 -0.14 -9.86 -17.14
CA ARG A 47 -0.29 -8.48 -16.63
C ARG A 47 -1.51 -7.76 -17.23
N THR A 48 -2.08 -8.27 -18.30
CA THR A 48 -3.13 -7.61 -19.07
C THR A 48 -4.48 -7.66 -18.35
N ALA A 49 -4.80 -8.75 -17.65
CA ALA A 49 -6.06 -8.90 -16.91
C ALA A 49 -6.10 -8.03 -15.64
N VAL A 50 -5.02 -8.02 -14.84
CA VAL A 50 -4.89 -7.14 -13.65
C VAL A 50 -4.95 -5.66 -14.05
N ALA A 51 -4.42 -5.33 -15.23
CA ALA A 51 -4.45 -3.97 -15.77
C ALA A 51 -5.84 -3.47 -16.18
N ALA A 52 -6.80 -4.37 -16.41
CA ALA A 52 -8.17 -4.05 -16.85
C ALA A 52 -9.18 -3.95 -15.67
N ASP A 53 -8.78 -4.38 -14.48
CA ASP A 53 -9.58 -4.22 -13.27
C ASP A 53 -9.83 -2.71 -12.99
N PRO A 54 -11.08 -2.30 -12.67
CA PRO A 54 -11.45 -0.89 -12.54
C PRO A 54 -10.66 -0.16 -11.46
N ASP A 55 -10.24 -0.84 -10.39
CA ASP A 55 -9.49 -0.24 -9.29
C ASP A 55 -8.07 0.09 -9.76
N PHE A 56 -7.40 -0.86 -10.41
CA PHE A 56 -6.08 -0.63 -11.02
C PHE A 56 -6.14 0.43 -12.12
N ALA A 57 -7.22 0.48 -12.91
CA ALA A 57 -7.43 1.52 -13.90
C ALA A 57 -7.60 2.91 -13.25
N ALA A 58 -8.26 2.99 -12.09
CA ALA A 58 -8.37 4.24 -11.33
C ALA A 58 -7.01 4.74 -10.84
N HIS A 59 -6.16 3.85 -10.31
CA HIS A 59 -4.79 4.19 -9.91
C HIS A 59 -3.93 4.66 -11.08
N LYS A 60 -4.07 4.08 -12.28
CA LYS A 60 -3.39 4.58 -13.49
C LYS A 60 -3.86 5.99 -13.87
N ARG A 61 -5.17 6.25 -13.84
CA ARG A 61 -5.72 7.58 -14.10
C ARG A 61 -5.22 8.61 -13.10
N PHE A 62 -5.13 8.23 -11.83
CA PHE A 62 -4.55 9.07 -10.78
C PHE A 62 -3.08 9.41 -11.07
N GLN A 63 -2.26 8.41 -11.40
CA GLN A 63 -0.84 8.63 -11.74
C GLN A 63 -0.67 9.61 -12.90
N GLN A 64 -1.52 9.50 -13.94
CA GLN A 64 -1.54 10.45 -15.04
C GLN A 64 -1.94 11.85 -14.57
N ALA A 65 -3.01 11.97 -13.76
CA ALA A 65 -3.48 13.25 -13.26
C ALA A 65 -2.43 13.96 -12.38
N VAL A 66 -1.63 13.23 -11.60
CA VAL A 66 -0.50 13.80 -10.84
C VAL A 66 0.53 14.41 -11.78
N ALA A 67 0.88 13.72 -12.86
CA ALA A 67 1.80 14.23 -13.87
C ALA A 67 1.23 15.45 -14.61
N ASP A 68 -0.07 15.44 -14.95
CA ASP A 68 -0.76 16.56 -15.61
C ASP A 68 -0.83 17.80 -14.70
N LEU A 69 -0.85 17.61 -13.38
CA LEU A 69 -0.74 18.68 -12.39
C LEU A 69 0.68 19.21 -12.19
N GLY A 70 1.68 18.67 -12.90
CA GLY A 70 3.09 19.07 -12.80
C GLY A 70 3.83 18.50 -11.58
N ALA A 71 3.21 17.59 -10.84
CA ALA A 71 3.82 16.95 -9.67
C ALA A 71 4.50 15.63 -10.05
N THR A 72 5.39 15.13 -9.18
CA THR A 72 6.16 13.90 -9.45
C THR A 72 5.92 12.86 -8.37
N ILE A 73 5.43 11.69 -8.73
CA ILE A 73 5.38 10.54 -7.81
C ILE A 73 6.82 10.02 -7.64
N VAL A 74 7.35 10.14 -6.42
CA VAL A 74 8.72 9.70 -6.06
C VAL A 74 8.72 8.34 -5.36
N GLY A 75 7.56 7.82 -5.00
CA GLY A 75 7.37 6.48 -4.46
C GLY A 75 5.90 6.13 -4.33
N GLY A 76 5.60 4.84 -4.26
CA GLY A 76 4.23 4.38 -3.99
C GLY A 76 4.07 2.89 -4.25
N ALA A 77 3.17 2.27 -3.50
CA ALA A 77 2.84 0.86 -3.62
C ALA A 77 1.44 0.56 -3.08
N ALA A 78 0.79 -0.44 -3.66
CA ALA A 78 -0.30 -1.16 -2.99
C ALA A 78 0.32 -2.11 -1.97
N LEU A 79 -0.27 -2.18 -0.77
CA LEU A 79 0.16 -3.06 0.30
C LEU A 79 -0.69 -4.33 0.29
N GLN A 80 -0.06 -5.46 0.61
CA GLN A 80 -0.79 -6.71 0.84
C GLN A 80 -1.78 -6.53 1.98
N ASN A 81 -2.81 -7.37 1.96
CA ASN A 81 -3.78 -7.40 3.04
C ASN A 81 -3.20 -7.90 4.37
N LEU A 82 -3.99 -7.78 5.42
CA LEU A 82 -3.51 -7.89 6.79
C LEU A 82 -2.89 -9.24 7.15
N ARG A 83 -3.23 -10.33 6.46
CA ARG A 83 -2.65 -11.66 6.75
C ARG A 83 -1.16 -11.74 6.44
N HIS A 84 -0.63 -10.84 5.61
CA HIS A 84 0.77 -10.81 5.18
C HIS A 84 1.63 -9.85 6.02
N GLY A 85 1.19 -9.50 7.23
CA GLY A 85 1.90 -8.60 8.11
C GLY A 85 1.45 -8.66 9.57
N GLY A 86 2.07 -7.82 10.39
CA GLY A 86 1.80 -7.75 11.81
C GLY A 86 2.38 -6.49 12.43
N ARG A 87 2.25 -6.38 13.74
CA ARG A 87 2.85 -5.30 14.53
C ARG A 87 4.09 -5.80 15.25
N CYS A 88 5.07 -4.92 15.38
CA CYS A 88 6.24 -5.12 16.21
C CYS A 88 6.30 -3.99 17.23
N VAL A 89 6.34 -4.34 18.51
CA VAL A 89 6.75 -3.44 19.58
C VAL A 89 8.26 -3.66 19.77
N PRO A 90 9.12 -2.67 19.44
CA PRO A 90 10.55 -2.80 19.64
C PRO A 90 10.86 -3.04 21.12
N GLY A 91 11.84 -3.91 21.37
CA GLY A 91 12.38 -4.10 22.71
C GLY A 91 13.05 -2.81 23.22
N ARG A 92 12.97 -2.60 24.53
CA ARG A 92 13.70 -1.53 25.25
C ARG A 92 14.64 -2.13 26.29
N ASP A 93 15.76 -1.47 26.54
CA ASP A 93 16.71 -1.82 27.60
C ASP A 93 17.20 -3.29 27.54
N GLY A 94 17.46 -3.78 26.32
CA GLY A 94 17.93 -5.14 26.07
C GLY A 94 16.85 -6.22 26.04
N SER A 95 15.57 -5.88 26.22
CA SER A 95 14.47 -6.82 26.00
C SER A 95 14.32 -7.17 24.51
N ALA A 96 13.77 -8.37 24.24
CA ALA A 96 13.45 -8.81 22.89
C ALA A 96 12.25 -8.04 22.32
N PRO A 97 12.20 -7.78 21.00
CA PRO A 97 11.02 -7.24 20.34
C PRO A 97 9.83 -8.20 20.45
N HIS A 98 8.64 -7.62 20.57
CA HIS A 98 7.38 -8.36 20.64
C HIS A 98 6.60 -8.22 19.34
N PHE A 99 6.33 -9.34 18.67
CA PHE A 99 5.59 -9.40 17.41
C PHE A 99 4.15 -9.87 17.62
N THR A 100 3.23 -9.39 16.79
CA THR A 100 1.82 -9.79 16.81
C THR A 100 1.27 -9.80 15.40
N ASP A 101 0.68 -10.92 14.98
CA ASP A 101 0.10 -11.12 13.64
C ASP A 101 -1.28 -10.45 13.46
N ALA A 102 -1.54 -9.40 14.24
CA ALA A 102 -2.79 -8.66 14.22
C ALA A 102 -2.52 -7.16 14.09
N SER A 103 -3.34 -6.51 13.26
CA SER A 103 -3.41 -5.05 13.16
C SER A 103 -3.90 -4.41 14.48
N TYR A 104 -4.05 -3.09 14.50
CA TYR A 104 -4.62 -2.38 15.64
C TYR A 104 -6.10 -2.76 15.82
N ALA A 105 -6.44 -3.26 17.01
CA ALA A 105 -7.78 -3.76 17.34
C ALA A 105 -8.89 -2.70 17.24
N GLU A 106 -8.52 -1.42 17.32
CA GLU A 106 -9.45 -0.29 17.44
C GLU A 106 -9.92 0.28 16.09
N SER A 107 -9.37 -0.16 14.95
CA SER A 107 -9.70 0.40 13.63
C SER A 107 -9.98 -0.69 12.61
N SER A 108 -11.16 -0.62 11.98
CA SER A 108 -11.50 -1.42 10.81
C SER A 108 -10.75 -0.98 9.55
N ASP A 109 -10.25 0.26 9.53
CA ASP A 109 -9.53 0.84 8.41
C ASP A 109 -8.02 0.67 8.56
N VAL A 110 -7.40 0.18 7.50
CA VAL A 110 -5.97 -0.09 7.41
C VAL A 110 -5.37 0.70 6.26
N ILE A 111 -4.04 0.78 6.24
CA ILE A 111 -3.35 1.42 5.12
C ILE A 111 -3.23 0.36 4.01
N THR A 112 -4.01 0.52 2.95
CA THR A 112 -4.06 -0.42 1.81
C THR A 112 -3.06 -0.05 0.72
N GLY A 113 -2.56 1.18 0.74
CA GLY A 113 -1.54 1.67 -0.18
C GLY A 113 -1.04 3.06 0.19
N PHE A 114 0.03 3.49 -0.47
CA PHE A 114 0.55 4.85 -0.30
C PHE A 114 1.16 5.42 -1.57
N TYR A 115 1.22 6.75 -1.63
CA TYR A 115 2.03 7.52 -2.57
C TYR A 115 2.91 8.52 -1.84
N LEU A 116 4.11 8.77 -2.37
CA LEU A 116 4.97 9.89 -2.05
C LEU A 116 5.04 10.78 -3.29
N VAL A 117 4.65 12.03 -3.16
CA VAL A 117 4.59 12.96 -4.28
C VAL A 117 5.35 14.24 -3.95
N ALA A 118 6.30 14.55 -4.82
CA ALA A 118 7.01 15.82 -4.89
C ALA A 118 6.08 16.88 -5.50
N VAL A 119 5.85 17.96 -4.76
CA VAL A 119 4.93 19.07 -5.07
C VAL A 119 5.61 20.42 -4.85
N ASP A 120 5.11 21.45 -5.53
CA ASP A 120 5.61 22.82 -5.40
C ASP A 120 5.09 23.50 -4.13
N ASP A 121 3.86 23.20 -3.71
CA ASP A 121 3.21 23.78 -2.55
C ASP A 121 2.10 22.88 -1.94
N GLU A 122 1.60 23.29 -0.77
CA GLU A 122 0.53 22.58 -0.05
C GLU A 122 -0.79 22.55 -0.84
N GLU A 123 -1.09 23.59 -1.63
CA GLU A 123 -2.33 23.65 -2.40
C GLU A 123 -2.34 22.56 -3.47
N GLN A 124 -1.22 22.35 -4.16
CA GLN A 124 -1.04 21.25 -5.10
C GLN A 124 -1.16 19.89 -4.40
N ALA A 125 -0.59 19.73 -3.19
CA ALA A 125 -0.77 18.51 -2.40
C ALA A 125 -2.24 18.24 -2.09
N ARG A 126 -3.03 19.26 -1.74
CA ARG A 126 -4.47 19.12 -1.46
C ARG A 126 -5.27 18.77 -2.71
N ARG A 127 -4.93 19.35 -3.88
CA ARG A 127 -5.52 18.96 -5.16
C ARG A 127 -5.25 17.49 -5.48
N ILE A 128 -4.02 17.03 -5.24
CA ILE A 128 -3.63 15.62 -5.43
C ILE A 128 -4.37 14.70 -4.45
N ALA A 129 -4.49 15.08 -3.17
CA ALA A 129 -5.23 14.30 -2.17
C ALA A 129 -6.67 14.02 -2.60
N ALA A 130 -7.34 15.02 -3.17
CA ALA A 130 -8.72 14.89 -3.65
C ALA A 130 -8.87 13.95 -4.87
N LEU A 131 -7.78 13.57 -5.53
CA LEU A 131 -7.77 12.68 -6.69
C LEU A 131 -7.36 11.25 -6.34
N VAL A 132 -6.87 10.99 -5.13
CA VAL A 132 -6.42 9.66 -4.71
C VAL A 132 -7.59 8.68 -4.81
N PRO A 133 -7.48 7.56 -5.56
CA PRO A 133 -8.51 6.54 -5.59
C PRO A 133 -8.60 5.88 -4.22
N THR A 134 -9.74 6.06 -3.56
CA THR A 134 -10.05 5.45 -2.27
C THR A 134 -11.57 5.33 -2.12
N GLY A 135 -12.03 4.25 -1.50
CA GLY A 135 -13.43 4.03 -1.13
C GLY A 135 -13.84 4.71 0.19
N ASN A 136 -12.89 5.25 0.95
CA ASN A 136 -13.16 5.84 2.28
C ASN A 136 -12.42 7.15 2.49
N ALA A 137 -11.11 7.09 2.78
CA ALA A 137 -10.33 8.29 3.05
C ALA A 137 -8.87 8.18 2.62
N VAL A 138 -8.22 9.34 2.54
CA VAL A 138 -6.76 9.47 2.41
C VAL A 138 -6.24 10.42 3.47
N GLU A 139 -5.21 10.02 4.20
CA GLU A 139 -4.42 10.91 5.05
C GLU A 139 -3.29 11.48 4.21
N TRP A 140 -3.19 12.82 4.12
CA TRP A 140 -2.14 13.50 3.37
C TRP A 140 -1.25 14.29 4.33
N ARG A 141 0.06 14.10 4.27
CA ARG A 141 1.01 14.66 5.24
C ARG A 141 2.30 15.08 4.58
N LYS A 142 2.77 16.28 4.92
CA LYS A 142 4.12 16.73 4.54
C LYS A 142 5.15 15.80 5.16
N VAL A 143 6.05 15.28 4.34
CA VAL A 143 7.19 14.47 4.79
C VAL A 143 8.18 15.39 5.48
N PHE A 144 8.67 14.97 6.65
CA PHE A 144 9.67 15.72 7.38
C PHE A 144 10.99 15.73 6.59
N PRO A 145 11.63 16.90 6.39
CA PRO A 145 12.93 16.97 5.74
C PRO A 145 13.96 16.12 6.48
N SER A 146 14.72 15.29 5.76
CA SER A 146 15.67 14.35 6.36
C SER A 146 17.12 14.63 5.96
N ASP A 147 17.42 15.87 5.56
CA ASP A 147 18.78 16.31 5.23
C ASP A 147 19.78 16.08 6.39
#